data_AF-A0A0V0HGV9-F1
#
_entry.id   AF-A0A0V0HGV9-F1
#
_cell.length_a   1.000
_cell.length_b   1.000
_cell.length_c   1.000
_cell.angle_alpha   90.00
_cell.angle_beta   90.00
_cell.angle_gamma   90.00
#
_symmetry.space_group_name_H-M   'P 1'
#
loop_
_entity.id
_entity.type
_entity.pdbx_description
1 polymer ?
#
loop_
_entity_poly.entity_id
_entity_poly.type
_entity_poly.pdbx_seq_one_letter_code
_entity_poly.pdbx_strand_id
1 'polypeptide(L)'
;MNRLLHAAGIFEDDLLIMSDTDEIPSHHTIKLLQWCDGMPPVMHLELRHYMYSFEFPVDYSSWRASVHIYNRWTKYRHSRQTDVILSDAGWHCSFCFRNLQDFVFKMTGYSHADRVRRTNFLKYSRIQKLICEGADLYDMLPEEYSFQDLIKKMGSIPRSASAVHLPTHVIENADKFRFLLPGGCQRSPQ
;
A
#
# COMPACT_ATOMS: atom_id res chain seq x y z
N MET A 1 11.64 -8.17 18.40
CA MET A 1 11.14 -6.84 18.00
C MET A 1 11.54 -5.74 18.99
N ASN A 2 11.19 -5.83 20.29
CA ASN A 2 11.42 -4.72 21.24
C ASN A 2 12.88 -4.29 21.38
N ARG A 3 13.85 -5.22 21.25
CA ARG A 3 15.27 -4.86 21.24
C ARG A 3 15.66 -3.90 20.10
N LEU A 4 15.04 -4.04 18.91
CA LEU A 4 15.30 -3.15 17.77
C LEU A 4 14.71 -1.76 18.01
N LEU A 5 13.50 -1.70 18.61
CA LEU A 5 12.85 -0.43 18.95
C LEU A 5 13.64 0.33 20.01
N HIS A 6 14.10 -0.36 21.07
CA HIS A 6 14.98 0.24 22.07
C HIS A 6 16.33 0.68 21.47
N ALA A 7 16.93 -0.12 20.59
CA ALA A 7 18.18 0.26 19.92
C ALA A 7 18.01 1.47 18.98
N ALA A 8 16.80 1.68 18.45
CA ALA A 8 16.44 2.85 17.65
C ALA A 8 16.17 4.10 18.51
N GLY A 9 16.24 4.01 19.84
CA GLY A 9 16.02 5.14 20.74
C GLY A 9 14.55 5.47 20.99
N ILE A 10 13.63 4.50 20.82
CA ILE A 10 12.21 4.67 21.12
C ILE A 10 11.97 4.49 22.63
N PHE A 11 11.27 5.44 23.24
CA PHE A 11 10.94 5.49 24.66
C PHE A 11 9.43 5.36 24.91
N GLU A 12 9.05 5.08 26.16
CA GLU A 12 7.64 5.06 26.58
C GLU A 12 6.94 6.37 26.16
N ASP A 13 5.68 6.24 25.74
CA ASP A 13 4.82 7.31 25.22
C ASP A 13 5.18 7.87 23.83
N ASP A 14 6.27 7.39 23.20
CA ASP A 14 6.53 7.69 21.79
C ASP A 14 5.47 7.08 20.86
N LEU A 15 5.21 7.73 19.73
CA LEU A 15 4.33 7.19 18.70
C LEU A 15 5.08 6.24 17.77
N LEU A 16 4.68 4.97 17.77
CA LEU A 16 5.20 3.93 16.90
C LEU A 16 4.22 3.62 15.77
N ILE A 17 4.63 3.88 14.53
CA ILE A 17 3.87 3.51 13.33
C ILE A 17 4.27 2.10 12.90
N MET A 18 3.29 1.21 12.78
CA MET A 18 3.44 -0.15 12.28
C MET A 18 2.72 -0.26 10.94
N SER A 19 3.49 -0.35 9.86
CA SER A 19 2.97 -0.44 8.50
C SER A 19 3.92 -1.22 7.59
N ASP A 20 3.41 -1.70 6.46
CA ASP A 20 4.24 -2.23 5.39
C ASP A 20 4.97 -1.09 4.64
N THR A 21 5.99 -1.42 3.86
CA THR A 21 6.83 -0.42 3.17
C THR A 21 6.06 0.37 2.09
N ASP A 22 5.03 -0.25 1.50
CA ASP A 22 4.13 0.37 0.53
C ASP A 22 2.92 1.08 1.16
N GLU A 23 2.85 1.16 2.49
CA GLU A 23 1.83 1.85 3.28
C GLU A 23 2.44 3.11 3.92
N ILE A 24 2.26 4.26 3.27
CA ILE A 24 2.93 5.51 3.60
C ILE A 24 1.92 6.50 4.16
N PRO A 25 2.02 6.85 5.47
CA PRO A 25 1.23 7.93 6.03
C PRO A 25 1.56 9.27 5.35
N SER A 26 0.54 10.10 5.19
CA SER A 26 0.69 11.42 4.59
C SER A 26 1.44 12.39 5.51
N HIS A 27 1.99 13.45 4.92
CA HIS A 27 2.60 14.54 5.70
C HIS A 27 1.60 15.17 6.68
N HIS A 28 0.34 15.40 6.28
CA HIS A 28 -0.66 15.98 7.16
C HIS A 28 -1.02 15.05 8.32
N THR A 29 -1.06 13.73 8.09
CA THR A 29 -1.25 12.73 9.15
C THR A 29 -0.10 12.75 10.14
N ILE A 30 1.15 12.78 9.66
CA ILE A 30 2.31 12.88 10.56
C ILE A 30 2.24 14.18 11.39
N LYS A 31 1.88 15.31 10.79
CA LYS A 31 1.72 16.58 11.52
C LYS A 31 0.62 16.52 12.56
N LEU A 32 -0.51 15.92 12.23
CA LEU A 32 -1.61 15.71 13.17
C LEU A 32 -1.17 14.83 14.35
N LEU A 33 -0.43 13.75 14.10
CA LEU A 33 0.13 12.88 15.15
C LEU A 33 1.15 13.61 16.04
N GLN A 34 1.93 14.53 15.46
CA GLN A 34 2.92 15.31 16.20
C GLN A 34 2.33 16.41 17.09
N TRP A 35 1.18 16.97 16.71
CA TRP A 35 0.66 18.20 17.33
C TRP A 35 -0.56 17.98 18.22
N CYS A 36 -1.28 16.87 18.06
CA CYS A 36 -2.48 16.59 18.85
C CYS A 36 -2.16 15.72 20.06
N ASP A 37 -2.59 16.18 21.23
CA ASP A 37 -2.62 15.38 22.46
C ASP A 37 -3.86 14.47 22.51
N GLY A 38 -3.86 13.50 23.42
CA GLY A 38 -5.03 12.66 23.71
C GLY A 38 -5.36 11.63 22.62
N MET A 39 -4.36 11.24 21.82
CA MET A 39 -4.52 10.17 20.85
C MET A 39 -4.94 8.85 21.54
N PRO A 40 -5.77 8.03 20.87
CA PRO A 40 -6.04 6.67 21.34
C PRO A 40 -4.73 5.87 21.47
N PRO A 41 -4.62 4.93 22.44
CA PRO A 41 -3.41 4.11 22.61
C PRO A 41 -3.03 3.30 21.36
N VAL A 42 -4.04 2.88 20.59
CA VAL A 42 -3.87 2.26 19.28
C VAL A 42 -4.92 2.84 18.34
N MET A 43 -4.51 3.22 17.14
CA MET A 43 -5.36 3.77 16.10
C MET A 43 -4.90 3.28 14.73
N HIS A 44 -5.82 2.77 13.91
CA HIS A 44 -5.51 2.41 12.53
C HIS A 44 -5.49 3.62 11.60
N LEU A 45 -4.79 3.50 10.49
CA LEU A 45 -4.69 4.50 9.45
C LEU A 45 -5.42 3.98 8.20
N GLU A 46 -6.47 4.66 7.77
CA GLU A 46 -7.13 4.38 6.49
C GLU A 46 -6.32 5.01 5.36
N LEU A 47 -5.68 4.17 4.57
CA LEU A 47 -4.88 4.59 3.44
C LEU A 47 -5.68 4.38 2.15
N ARG A 48 -5.52 5.31 1.20
CA ARG A 48 -6.08 5.17 -0.15
C ARG A 48 -5.33 4.05 -0.87
N HIS A 49 -6.03 3.02 -1.31
CA HIS A 49 -5.43 1.86 -1.96
C HIS A 49 -5.32 2.06 -3.46
N TYR A 50 -4.11 1.85 -3.98
CA TYR A 50 -3.77 1.90 -5.39
C TYR A 50 -3.04 0.62 -5.80
N MET A 51 -3.19 0.27 -7.07
CA MET A 51 -2.52 -0.90 -7.65
C MET A 51 -1.66 -0.46 -8.84
N TYR A 52 -0.40 -0.93 -8.93
CA TYR A 52 0.54 -0.69 -10.04
C TYR A 52 1.01 0.77 -10.25
N SER A 53 0.16 1.76 -10.02
CA SER A 53 0.39 3.21 -10.12
C SER A 53 -0.81 3.99 -9.56
N PHE A 54 -0.72 5.32 -9.46
CA PHE A 54 -1.85 6.17 -9.07
C PHE A 54 -2.94 6.26 -10.14
N GLU A 55 -2.72 5.67 -11.33
CA GLU A 55 -3.75 5.53 -12.37
C GLU A 55 -4.86 4.55 -11.95
N PHE A 56 -4.59 3.60 -11.05
CA PHE A 56 -5.55 2.54 -10.68
C PHE A 56 -5.94 2.61 -9.19
N PRO A 57 -6.85 3.54 -8.81
CA PRO A 57 -7.42 3.55 -7.47
C PRO A 57 -8.34 2.34 -7.26
N VAL A 58 -8.15 1.63 -6.16
CA VAL A 58 -8.96 0.45 -5.80
C VAL A 58 -10.10 0.88 -4.88
N ASP A 59 -9.77 1.28 -3.65
CA ASP A 59 -10.72 1.72 -2.63
C ASP A 59 -9.99 2.31 -1.40
N TYR A 60 -10.66 2.29 -0.23
CA TYR A 60 -10.16 2.72 1.08
C TYR A 60 -10.03 1.54 2.05
N SER A 61 -9.93 0.30 1.54
CA SER A 61 -9.89 -0.92 2.36
C SER A 61 -8.53 -1.17 3.02
N SER A 62 -7.54 -0.31 2.78
CA SER A 62 -6.22 -0.42 3.39
C SER A 62 -6.17 0.24 4.75
N TRP A 63 -6.53 -0.50 5.81
CA TRP A 63 -6.60 0.01 7.18
C TRP A 63 -5.60 -0.64 8.16
N ARG A 64 -4.77 -1.60 7.73
CA ARG A 64 -3.96 -2.42 8.64
C ARG A 64 -2.77 -1.66 9.25
N ALA A 65 -2.29 -0.61 8.58
CA ALA A 65 -1.32 0.32 9.15
C ALA A 65 -1.88 0.93 10.44
N SER A 66 -1.08 0.97 11.50
CA SER A 66 -1.54 1.48 12.80
C SER A 66 -0.48 2.29 13.53
N VAL A 67 -0.93 3.22 14.36
CA VAL A 67 -0.10 3.99 15.28
C VAL A 67 -0.39 3.49 16.69
N HIS A 68 0.67 3.25 17.45
CA HIS A 68 0.63 2.79 18.82
C HIS A 68 1.36 3.80 19.69
N ILE A 69 0.77 4.15 20.83
CA ILE A 69 1.54 4.75 21.92
C ILE A 69 2.44 3.64 22.48
N TYR A 70 3.74 3.81 22.33
CA TYR A 70 4.71 2.78 22.64
C TYR A 70 4.81 2.57 24.15
N ASN A 71 4.83 1.31 24.54
CA ASN A 71 5.23 0.87 25.86
C ASN A 71 6.04 -0.43 25.76
N ARG A 72 6.65 -0.86 26.86
CA ARG A 72 7.47 -2.08 26.94
C ARG A 72 6.76 -3.36 26.46
N TRP A 73 5.43 -3.39 26.46
CA TRP A 73 4.60 -4.53 26.04
C TRP A 73 4.12 -4.43 24.60
N THR A 74 4.30 -3.27 23.95
CA THR A 74 3.97 -3.08 22.53
C THR A 74 4.75 -4.07 21.69
N LYS A 75 4.04 -4.79 20.81
CA LYS A 75 4.61 -5.78 19.88
C LYS A 75 4.13 -5.43 18.48
N TYR A 76 4.99 -5.68 17.49
CA TYR A 76 4.59 -5.54 16.10
C TYR A 76 3.37 -6.40 15.78
N ARG A 77 2.34 -5.77 15.22
CA ARG A 77 1.18 -6.43 14.63
C ARG A 77 0.70 -5.66 13.41
N HIS A 78 0.30 -6.42 12.40
CA HIS A 78 -0.28 -5.91 11.16
C HIS A 78 -1.64 -6.59 10.91
N SER A 79 -2.51 -6.52 11.92
CA SER A 79 -3.86 -7.08 11.95
C SER A 79 -4.77 -6.13 12.74
N ARG A 80 -6.09 -6.32 12.72
CA ARG A 80 -7.00 -5.49 13.53
C ARG A 80 -6.61 -5.51 15.01
N GLN A 81 -6.35 -4.34 15.60
CA GLN A 81 -6.03 -4.15 17.02
C GLN A 81 -7.09 -3.33 17.77
N THR A 82 -7.79 -2.45 17.05
CA THR A 82 -8.82 -1.55 17.55
C THR A 82 -9.87 -1.33 16.46
N ASP A 83 -10.95 -0.64 16.83
CA ASP A 83 -12.02 -0.21 15.92
C ASP A 83 -11.92 1.28 15.57
N VAL A 84 -10.95 1.98 16.15
CA VAL A 84 -10.67 3.39 15.86
C VAL A 84 -9.77 3.50 14.65
N ILE A 85 -10.22 4.26 13.66
CA ILE A 85 -9.53 4.47 12.38
C ILE A 85 -9.46 5.97 12.10
N LEU A 86 -8.28 6.46 11.74
CA LEU A 86 -8.08 7.79 11.18
C LEU A 86 -8.25 7.74 9.67
N SER A 87 -9.29 8.38 9.16
CA SER A 87 -9.58 8.48 7.73
C SER A 87 -8.58 9.38 6.98
N ASP A 88 -8.42 9.14 5.67
CA ASP A 88 -7.56 9.92 4.76
C ASP A 88 -6.11 10.07 5.29
N ALA A 89 -5.54 8.96 5.77
CA ALA A 89 -4.29 8.97 6.49
C ALA A 89 -3.04 8.81 5.59
N GLY A 90 -3.20 8.55 4.30
CA GLY A 90 -2.09 8.39 3.36
C GLY A 90 -2.39 7.44 2.21
N TRP A 91 -1.37 6.69 1.78
CA TRP A 91 -1.41 5.88 0.57
C TRP A 91 -0.91 4.46 0.82
N HIS A 92 -1.60 3.49 0.25
CA HIS A 92 -1.09 2.15 0.06
C HIS A 92 -1.00 1.84 -1.42
N CYS A 93 0.21 1.68 -1.96
CA CYS A 93 0.44 1.45 -3.38
C CYS A 93 1.01 0.05 -3.64
N SER A 94 0.13 -0.93 -3.82
CA SER A 94 0.51 -2.31 -4.07
C SER A 94 1.10 -2.46 -5.48
N PHE A 95 2.26 -3.14 -5.59
CA PHE A 95 2.95 -3.39 -6.86
C PHE A 95 3.33 -2.12 -7.65
N CYS A 96 3.54 -1.00 -6.98
CA CYS A 96 3.90 0.26 -7.61
C CYS A 96 5.41 0.38 -7.88
N PHE A 97 5.96 -0.60 -8.61
CA PHE A 97 7.39 -0.67 -8.88
C PHE A 97 7.78 -0.03 -10.21
N ARG A 98 9.07 0.37 -10.29
CA ARG A 98 9.66 0.96 -11.49
C ARG A 98 10.07 -0.11 -12.51
N ASN A 99 10.52 -1.27 -12.05
CA ASN A 99 11.05 -2.33 -12.92
C ASN A 99 10.23 -3.60 -12.81
N LEU A 100 10.18 -4.37 -13.91
CA LEU A 100 9.45 -5.64 -13.98
C LEU A 100 10.07 -6.74 -13.10
N GLN A 101 11.38 -6.66 -12.82
CA GLN A 101 12.03 -7.59 -11.91
C GLN A 101 11.45 -7.51 -10.50
N ASP A 102 11.13 -6.30 -10.00
CA ASP A 102 10.54 -6.10 -8.68
C ASP A 102 9.14 -6.74 -8.58
N PHE A 103 8.38 -6.73 -9.68
CA PHE A 103 7.10 -7.47 -9.74
C PHE A 103 7.33 -8.96 -9.60
N VAL A 104 8.27 -9.53 -10.37
CA VAL A 104 8.60 -10.96 -10.26
C VAL A 104 9.12 -11.31 -8.88
N PHE A 105 9.97 -10.46 -8.30
CA PHE A 105 10.49 -10.63 -6.95
C PHE A 105 9.35 -10.64 -5.91
N LYS A 106 8.43 -9.66 -5.95
CA LYS A 106 7.26 -9.64 -5.05
C LYS A 106 6.33 -10.84 -5.30
N MET A 107 6.11 -11.22 -6.56
CA MET A 107 5.24 -12.35 -6.92
C MET A 107 5.80 -13.69 -6.48
N THR A 108 7.12 -13.87 -6.50
CA THR A 108 7.81 -15.08 -6.02
C THR A 108 8.19 -14.99 -4.54
N GLY A 109 7.89 -13.86 -3.89
CA GLY A 109 8.15 -13.59 -2.49
C GLY A 109 7.12 -14.23 -1.55
N TYR A 110 7.53 -14.36 -0.29
CA TYR A 110 6.95 -15.20 0.76
C TYR A 110 5.41 -15.31 0.79
N SER A 111 4.68 -14.19 0.93
CA SER A 111 3.24 -14.23 1.27
C SER A 111 2.31 -14.68 0.14
N HIS A 112 2.73 -14.60 -1.12
CA HIS A 112 1.88 -14.88 -2.30
C HIS A 112 2.59 -15.70 -3.39
N ALA A 113 3.74 -16.31 -3.06
CA ALA A 113 4.48 -17.15 -3.99
C ALA A 113 3.65 -18.34 -4.50
N ASP A 114 2.76 -18.87 -3.65
CA ASP A 114 1.83 -19.97 -3.95
C ASP A 114 0.80 -19.61 -5.05
N ARG A 115 0.50 -18.33 -5.23
CA ARG A 115 -0.41 -17.85 -6.29
C ARG A 115 0.22 -17.93 -7.69
N VAL A 116 1.54 -18.06 -7.80
CA VAL A 116 2.25 -18.26 -9.07
C VAL A 116 2.11 -19.72 -9.52
N ARG A 117 0.95 -20.07 -10.07
CA ARG A 117 0.61 -21.45 -10.46
C ARG A 117 1.31 -21.94 -11.73
N ARG A 118 1.81 -21.00 -12.54
CA ARG A 118 2.41 -21.27 -13.85
C ARG A 118 3.57 -20.32 -14.11
N THR A 119 4.62 -20.80 -14.76
CA THR A 119 5.79 -19.98 -15.11
C THR A 119 5.47 -18.83 -16.07
N ASN A 120 4.38 -18.92 -16.83
CA ASN A 120 3.93 -17.84 -17.70
C ASN A 120 3.49 -16.58 -16.94
N PHE A 121 3.12 -16.69 -15.65
CA PHE A 121 2.73 -15.54 -14.83
C PHE A 121 3.92 -14.59 -14.62
N LEU A 122 5.14 -15.12 -14.64
CA LEU A 122 6.38 -14.38 -14.44
C LEU A 122 6.94 -13.79 -15.74
N LYS A 123 6.30 -14.02 -16.89
CA LYS A 123 6.76 -13.43 -18.16
C LYS A 123 6.57 -11.92 -18.13
N TYR A 124 7.66 -11.18 -18.32
CA TYR A 124 7.65 -9.72 -18.35
C TYR A 124 6.64 -9.13 -19.33
N SER A 125 6.47 -9.73 -20.51
CA SER A 125 5.45 -9.28 -21.47
C SER A 125 4.02 -9.44 -20.97
N ARG A 126 3.72 -10.50 -20.20
CA ARG A 126 2.40 -10.69 -19.57
C ARG A 126 2.21 -9.69 -18.44
N ILE A 127 3.20 -9.56 -17.54
CA ILE A 127 3.14 -8.61 -16.41
C ILE A 127 2.91 -7.19 -16.96
N GLN A 128 3.74 -6.74 -17.91
CA GLN A 128 3.65 -5.42 -18.52
C GLN A 128 2.26 -5.15 -19.11
N LYS A 129 1.67 -6.13 -19.78
CA LYS A 129 0.32 -6.02 -20.34
C LYS A 129 -0.72 -5.83 -19.23
N LEU A 130 -0.74 -6.70 -18.24
CA LEU A 130 -1.76 -6.70 -17.18
C LEU A 130 -1.68 -5.44 -16.30
N ILE A 131 -0.48 -4.99 -15.94
CA ILE A 131 -0.32 -3.78 -15.14
C ILE A 131 -0.75 -2.52 -15.89
N CYS A 132 -0.60 -2.49 -17.22
CA CYS A 132 -1.12 -1.39 -18.06
C CYS A 132 -2.63 -1.47 -18.22
N GLU A 133 -3.23 -2.66 -18.16
CA GLU A 133 -4.68 -2.86 -18.27
C GLU A 133 -5.39 -2.66 -16.92
N GLY A 134 -4.66 -2.68 -15.80
CA GLY A 134 -5.24 -2.70 -14.46
C GLY A 134 -5.82 -4.06 -14.08
N ALA A 135 -5.38 -5.13 -14.75
CA ALA A 135 -5.88 -6.49 -14.56
C ALA A 135 -5.13 -7.24 -13.44
N ASP A 136 -5.73 -8.31 -12.93
CA ASP A 136 -5.13 -9.14 -11.88
C ASP A 136 -3.91 -9.93 -12.39
N LEU A 137 -2.80 -9.91 -11.64
CA LEU A 137 -1.57 -10.60 -12.02
C LEU A 137 -1.66 -12.13 -11.89
N TYR A 138 -2.57 -12.64 -11.08
CA TYR A 138 -2.67 -14.06 -10.72
C TYR A 138 -3.87 -14.78 -11.37
N ASP A 139 -4.63 -14.09 -12.22
CA ASP A 139 -5.90 -14.55 -12.80
C ASP A 139 -6.90 -15.03 -11.73
N MET A 140 -6.94 -14.33 -10.59
CA MET A 140 -7.81 -14.60 -9.44
C MET A 140 -9.01 -13.65 -9.37
N LEU A 141 -10.04 -14.08 -8.65
CA LEU A 141 -11.14 -13.20 -8.25
C LEU A 141 -10.70 -12.30 -7.08
N PRO A 142 -11.31 -11.11 -6.93
CA PRO A 142 -11.10 -10.25 -5.77
C PRO A 142 -11.37 -10.98 -4.44
N GLU A 143 -10.53 -10.75 -3.43
CA GLU A 143 -10.67 -11.34 -2.10
C GLU A 143 -11.65 -10.53 -1.23
N GLU A 144 -12.94 -10.63 -1.54
CA GLU A 144 -14.00 -9.86 -0.88
C GLU A 144 -14.93 -10.71 -0.02
N TYR A 145 -15.51 -10.08 1.01
CA TYR A 145 -16.38 -10.75 1.99
C TYR A 145 -17.88 -10.54 1.72
N SER A 146 -18.24 -9.79 0.67
CA SER A 146 -19.62 -9.58 0.24
C SER A 146 -19.75 -9.79 -1.27
N PHE A 147 -20.91 -10.30 -1.72
CA PHE A 147 -21.17 -10.46 -3.16
C PHE A 147 -21.21 -9.12 -3.89
N GLN A 148 -21.68 -8.06 -3.23
CA GLN A 148 -21.74 -6.73 -3.81
C GLN A 148 -20.33 -6.21 -4.11
N ASP A 149 -19.40 -6.32 -3.16
CA ASP A 149 -18.02 -5.88 -3.35
C ASP A 149 -17.27 -6.76 -4.33
N LEU A 150 -17.50 -8.09 -4.28
CA LEU A 150 -16.94 -9.03 -5.25
C LEU A 150 -17.32 -8.65 -6.68
N ILE A 151 -18.61 -8.42 -6.95
CA ILE A 151 -19.09 -8.05 -8.29
C ILE A 151 -18.55 -6.67 -8.69
N LYS A 152 -18.55 -5.70 -7.76
CA LYS A 152 -18.06 -4.34 -8.01
C LYS A 152 -16.57 -4.32 -8.40
N LYS A 153 -15.76 -5.20 -7.80
CA LYS A 153 -14.31 -5.26 -8.03
C LYS A 153 -13.90 -6.29 -9.09
N MET A 154 -14.85 -7.01 -9.67
CA MET A 154 -14.57 -8.00 -10.68
C MET A 154 -14.11 -7.33 -11.98
N GLY A 155 -13.01 -7.83 -12.56
CA GLY A 155 -12.44 -7.31 -13.79
C GLY A 155 -11.22 -6.42 -13.55
N SER A 156 -10.93 -5.53 -14.51
CA SER A 156 -9.80 -4.60 -14.40
C SER A 156 -10.17 -3.37 -13.59
N ILE A 157 -9.20 -2.87 -12.84
CA ILE A 157 -9.36 -1.66 -12.02
C ILE A 157 -9.59 -0.46 -12.94
N PRO A 158 -10.64 0.36 -12.71
CA PRO A 158 -10.88 1.56 -13.50
C PRO A 158 -9.70 2.54 -13.43
N ARG A 159 -9.38 3.13 -14.58
CA ARG A 159 -8.34 4.17 -14.68
C ARG A 159 -8.85 5.50 -14.15
N SER A 160 -7.97 6.26 -13.51
CA SER A 160 -8.19 7.62 -13.05
C SER A 160 -7.06 8.52 -13.52
N ALA A 161 -7.43 9.69 -14.06
CA ALA A 161 -6.48 10.76 -14.39
C ALA A 161 -6.40 11.82 -13.28
N SER A 162 -7.02 11.57 -12.13
CA SER A 162 -7.07 12.54 -11.03
C SER A 162 -5.71 12.65 -10.35
N ALA A 163 -5.23 13.89 -10.21
CA ALA A 163 -4.09 14.21 -9.35
C ALA A 163 -4.50 14.58 -7.91
N VAL A 164 -5.81 14.58 -7.62
CA VAL A 164 -6.32 14.95 -6.30
C VAL A 164 -5.89 13.90 -5.28
N HIS A 165 -5.37 14.35 -4.14
CA HIS A 165 -4.84 13.52 -3.06
C HIS A 165 -3.63 12.67 -3.43
N LEU A 166 -2.91 12.92 -4.53
CA LEU A 166 -1.64 12.25 -4.79
C LEU A 166 -0.49 12.90 -3.99
N PRO A 167 0.60 12.17 -3.70
CA PRO A 167 1.75 12.75 -3.03
C PRO A 167 2.32 13.93 -3.85
N THR A 168 2.42 15.11 -3.23
CA THR A 168 2.90 16.34 -3.90
C THR A 168 4.27 16.13 -4.55
N HIS A 169 5.17 15.41 -3.88
CA HIS A 169 6.51 15.13 -4.42
C HIS A 169 6.49 14.31 -5.72
N VAL A 170 5.49 13.43 -5.91
CA VAL A 170 5.33 12.66 -7.14
C VAL A 170 4.86 13.57 -8.28
N ILE A 171 3.97 14.51 -8.00
CA ILE A 171 3.47 15.50 -8.97
C ILE A 171 4.59 16.46 -9.39
N GLU A 172 5.32 17.02 -8.42
CA GLU A 172 6.41 17.96 -8.67
C GLU A 172 7.58 17.32 -9.44
N ASN A 173 7.76 16.01 -9.33
CA ASN A 173 8.83 15.25 -9.98
C ASN A 173 8.26 14.25 -11.00
N ALA A 174 7.23 14.66 -11.74
CA ALA A 174 6.48 13.80 -12.65
C ALA A 174 7.35 13.06 -13.67
N ASP A 175 8.42 13.67 -14.19
CA ASP A 175 9.32 12.99 -15.14
C ASP A 175 10.03 11.78 -14.52
N LYS A 176 10.49 11.92 -13.27
CA LYS A 176 11.17 10.86 -12.52
C LYS A 176 10.21 9.76 -12.08
N PHE A 177 8.98 10.13 -11.76
CA PHE A 177 7.93 9.23 -11.28
C PHE A 177 6.85 8.95 -12.31
N ARG A 178 7.15 9.16 -13.60
CA ARG A 178 6.19 8.98 -14.69
C ARG A 178 5.52 7.62 -14.64
N PHE A 179 6.26 6.60 -14.22
CA PHE A 179 5.75 5.23 -14.06
C PHE A 179 4.57 5.13 -13.09
N LEU A 180 4.49 5.99 -12.08
CA LEU A 180 3.38 6.06 -11.11
C LEU A 180 2.19 6.90 -11.58
N LEU A 181 2.30 7.60 -12.71
CA LEU A 181 1.31 8.56 -13.19
C LEU A 181 0.57 8.06 -14.44
N PRO A 182 -0.62 8.60 -14.74
CA PRO A 182 -1.43 8.19 -15.89
C PRO A 182 -0.65 8.20 -17.21
N GLY A 183 -0.76 7.10 -17.97
CA GLY A 183 -0.08 6.96 -19.26
C GLY A 183 1.41 6.62 -19.18
N GLY A 184 1.96 6.44 -17.97
CA GLY A 184 3.34 6.02 -17.74
C GLY A 184 3.52 4.52 -17.49
N CYS A 185 2.56 3.67 -17.87
CA CYS A 185 2.54 2.25 -17.43
C CYS A 185 3.72 1.38 -17.89
N GLN A 186 4.51 1.81 -18.88
CA GLN A 186 5.70 1.07 -19.34
C GLN A 186 6.76 0.98 -18.24
N ARG A 187 7.37 -0.20 -18.08
CA ARG A 187 8.36 -0.52 -17.05
C ARG A 187 9.63 -1.06 -17.70
N SER A 188 10.76 -0.81 -17.07
CA SER A 188 12.02 -1.37 -17.55
C SER A 188 12.16 -2.84 -17.12
N PRO A 189 12.85 -3.70 -17.89
CA PRO A 189 13.08 -5.10 -17.49
C PRO A 189 14.08 -5.32 -16.34
N GLN A 190 14.83 -4.29 -15.90
CA GLN A 190 15.99 -4.45 -15.02
C GLN A 190 15.68 -5.18 -13.72
#